data_AF-A0A522V2Y8-F1
#
_entry.id   AF-A0A522V2Y8-F1
#
_cell.length_a   1.000
_cell.length_b   1.000
_cell.length_c   1.000
_cell.angle_alpha   90.00
_cell.angle_beta   90.00
_cell.angle_gamma   90.00
#
_symmetry.space_group_name_H-M   'P 1'
#
loop_
_entity.id
_entity.type
_entity.pdbx_description
1 polymer ?
#
loop_
_entity_poly.entity_id
_entity_poly.type
_entity_poly.pdbx_seq_one_letter_code
_entity_poly.pdbx_strand_id
1 'polypeptide(L)'
;MLCFLTVVLFCFLLLAAVLVAYQQRDLLRKNLSADAVNDLDIMAAFSLEALLKSDYTSVRNSVEQWGKKRKEFHELRVAAPNGFIIAEYINPEATLGETYSMTKDITFNETKLATIYLLGDYCEAEIIAVRLRNRLVLTGTIITALLGIALWLVFRRTAIAPLEDAVNERTCALSNANQELEQLAEHSPT
;
A
#
# COMPACT_ATOMS: atom_id res chain seq x y z
N MET A 1 22.27 -15.65 19.93
CA MET A 1 22.50 -14.38 19.21
C MET A 1 21.81 -14.32 17.84
N LEU A 2 21.88 -15.40 17.04
CA LEU A 2 21.32 -15.41 15.68
C LEU A 2 19.79 -15.24 15.64
N CYS A 3 19.04 -16.00 16.46
CA CYS A 3 17.59 -15.84 16.60
C CYS A 3 17.18 -14.42 17.01
N PHE A 4 17.99 -13.75 17.84
CA PHE A 4 17.72 -12.37 18.25
C PHE A 4 17.82 -11.41 17.06
N LEU A 5 18.86 -11.54 16.23
CA LEU A 5 19.04 -10.70 15.04
C LEU A 5 17.96 -10.96 13.99
N THR A 6 17.56 -12.21 13.77
CA THR A 6 16.44 -12.52 12.86
C THR A 6 15.11 -11.95 13.36
N VAL A 7 14.84 -12.01 14.67
CA VAL A 7 13.64 -11.44 15.27
C VAL A 7 13.62 -9.91 15.15
N VAL A 8 14.75 -9.25 15.40
CA VAL A 8 14.87 -7.78 15.26
C VAL A 8 14.67 -7.36 13.80
N LEU A 9 15.28 -8.07 12.84
CA LEU A 9 15.09 -7.82 11.41
C LEU A 9 13.61 -7.98 11.02
N PHE A 10 12.97 -9.06 11.48
CA PHE A 10 11.56 -9.32 11.22
C PHE A 10 10.64 -8.24 11.81
N CYS A 11 10.91 -7.80 13.04
CA CYS A 11 10.20 -6.67 13.65
C CYS A 11 10.36 -5.38 12.85
N PHE A 12 11.57 -5.07 12.39
CA PHE A 12 11.82 -3.88 11.57
C PHE A 12 11.03 -3.91 10.26
N LEU A 13 10.96 -5.07 9.60
CA LEU A 13 10.18 -5.24 8.38
C LEU A 13 8.67 -5.15 8.61
N LEU A 14 8.17 -5.71 9.71
CA LEU A 14 6.78 -5.55 10.11
C LEU A 14 6.44 -4.07 10.31
N LEU A 15 7.30 -3.35 11.04
CA LEU A 15 7.11 -1.92 11.28
C LEU A 15 7.13 -1.12 9.97
N ALA A 16 8.09 -1.40 9.08
CA ALA A 16 8.20 -0.75 7.77
C ALA A 16 6.97 -1.05 6.90
N ALA A 17 6.51 -2.30 6.85
CA ALA A 17 5.32 -2.69 6.10
C ALA A 17 4.06 -1.97 6.62
N VAL A 18 3.90 -1.90 7.94
CA VAL A 18 2.79 -1.17 8.58
C VAL A 18 2.88 0.33 8.25
N LEU A 19 4.05 0.95 8.39
CA LEU A 19 4.26 2.37 8.12
C LEU A 19 3.95 2.72 6.66
N VAL A 20 4.41 1.91 5.71
CA VAL A 20 4.13 2.11 4.29
C VAL A 20 2.65 1.91 3.98
N ALA A 21 1.98 0.92 4.59
CA ALA A 21 0.54 0.72 4.42
C ALA A 21 -0.27 1.93 4.91
N TYR A 22 0.15 2.57 6.01
CA TYR A 22 -0.46 3.81 6.50
C TYR A 22 -0.25 4.98 5.52
N GLN A 23 0.98 5.20 5.05
CA GLN A 23 1.28 6.30 4.12
C GLN A 23 0.58 6.14 2.77
N GLN A 24 0.46 4.91 2.25
CA GLN A 24 -0.23 4.65 0.99
C GLN A 24 -1.70 5.06 1.04
N ARG A 25 -2.41 4.74 2.13
CA ARG A 25 -3.82 5.12 2.28
C ARG A 25 -4.03 6.63 2.25
N ASP A 26 -3.18 7.38 2.95
CA ASP A 26 -3.28 8.85 2.98
C ASP A 26 -2.96 9.47 1.61
N LEU A 27 -1.92 8.98 0.94
CA LEU A 27 -1.55 9.43 -0.40
C LEU A 27 -2.64 9.13 -1.44
N LEU A 28 -3.24 7.94 -1.42
CA LEU A 28 -4.33 7.60 -2.33
C LEU A 28 -5.54 8.51 -2.12
N ARG A 29 -5.95 8.75 -0.87
CA ARG A 29 -7.06 9.66 -0.56
C ARG A 29 -6.80 11.08 -1.05
N LYS A 30 -5.59 11.59 -0.83
CA LYS A 30 -5.17 12.92 -1.30
C LYS A 30 -5.16 13.02 -2.82
N ASN A 31 -4.63 12.01 -3.52
CA ASN A 31 -4.58 12.01 -4.98
C ASN A 31 -5.98 11.94 -5.59
N LEU A 32 -6.86 11.06 -5.09
CA LEU A 32 -8.26 10.99 -5.55
C LEU A 32 -9.00 12.30 -5.30
N SER A 33 -8.76 12.92 -4.15
CA SER A 33 -9.35 14.21 -3.84
C SER A 33 -8.87 15.29 -4.82
N ALA A 34 -7.57 15.30 -5.15
CA ALA A 34 -7.02 16.25 -6.11
C ALA A 34 -7.56 16.02 -7.53
N ASP A 35 -7.64 14.75 -7.95
CA ASP A 35 -8.18 14.37 -9.26
C ASP A 35 -9.67 14.74 -9.37
N ALA A 36 -10.46 14.50 -8.32
CA ALA A 36 -11.88 14.87 -8.27
C ALA A 36 -12.08 16.39 -8.31
N VAL A 37 -11.23 17.17 -7.64
CA VAL A 37 -11.25 18.64 -7.72
C VAL A 37 -10.95 19.11 -9.15
N ASN A 38 -9.94 18.52 -9.79
CA ASN A 38 -9.59 18.86 -11.17
C ASN A 38 -10.73 18.48 -12.14
N ASP A 39 -11.34 17.32 -11.97
CA ASP A 39 -12.52 16.91 -12.76
C ASP A 39 -13.68 17.90 -12.56
N LEU A 40 -13.97 18.31 -11.32
CA LEU A 40 -14.98 19.33 -11.00
C LEU A 40 -14.68 20.70 -11.62
N ASP A 41 -13.42 21.11 -11.69
CA ASP A 41 -13.03 22.38 -12.33
C ASP A 41 -13.28 22.36 -13.83
N ILE A 42 -12.98 21.24 -14.50
CA ILE A 42 -13.32 21.03 -15.91
C ILE A 42 -14.85 21.01 -16.07
N MET A 43 -15.58 20.37 -15.14
CA MET A 43 -17.05 20.37 -15.15
C MET A 43 -17.64 21.76 -15.02
N ALA A 44 -17.11 22.55 -14.10
CA ALA A 44 -17.55 23.91 -13.87
C ALA A 44 -17.31 24.77 -15.11
N ALA A 45 -16.14 24.66 -15.75
CA ALA A 45 -15.82 25.41 -16.95
C ALA A 45 -16.75 25.07 -18.13
N PHE A 46 -17.01 23.77 -18.37
CA PHE A 46 -17.93 23.35 -19.43
C PHE A 46 -19.37 23.77 -19.14
N SER A 47 -19.83 23.55 -17.90
CA SER A 47 -21.19 23.89 -17.49
C SER A 47 -21.43 25.39 -17.50
N LEU A 48 -20.43 26.20 -17.16
CA LEU A 48 -20.49 27.66 -17.24
C LEU A 48 -20.87 28.11 -18.66
N GLU A 49 -20.18 27.60 -19.68
CA GLU A 49 -20.47 27.97 -21.07
C GLU A 49 -21.90 27.61 -21.49
N ALA A 50 -22.36 26.42 -21.14
CA ALA A 50 -23.71 25.96 -21.43
C ALA A 50 -24.78 26.75 -20.66
N LEU A 51 -24.54 27.07 -19.38
CA LEU A 51 -25.44 27.86 -18.55
C LEU A 51 -25.59 29.30 -19.07
N LEU A 52 -24.51 29.93 -19.53
CA LEU A 52 -24.57 31.26 -20.16
C LEU A 52 -25.41 31.25 -21.44
N LYS A 53 -25.41 30.12 -22.18
CA LYS A 53 -26.25 29.90 -23.36
C LYS A 53 -27.67 29.41 -23.03
N SER A 54 -28.00 29.25 -21.74
CA SER A 54 -29.24 28.63 -21.26
C SER A 54 -29.49 27.21 -21.82
N ASP A 55 -28.42 26.50 -22.19
CA ASP A 55 -28.49 25.14 -22.73
C ASP A 55 -28.36 24.10 -21.60
N TYR A 56 -29.45 23.95 -20.84
CA TYR A 56 -29.53 22.99 -19.74
C TYR A 56 -29.45 21.53 -20.23
N THR A 57 -29.81 21.26 -21.49
CA THR A 57 -29.72 19.93 -22.09
C THR A 57 -28.26 19.50 -22.23
N SER A 58 -27.39 20.40 -22.69
CA SER A 58 -25.95 20.15 -22.76
C SER A 58 -25.34 19.90 -21.38
N VAL A 59 -25.75 20.66 -20.35
CA VAL A 59 -25.30 20.42 -18.96
C VAL A 59 -25.71 19.02 -18.50
N ARG A 60 -26.96 18.62 -18.72
CA ARG A 60 -27.47 17.31 -18.34
C ARG A 60 -26.73 16.17 -19.02
N ASN A 61 -26.54 16.26 -20.34
CA ASN A 61 -25.87 15.23 -21.11
C ASN A 61 -24.41 15.08 -20.68
N SER A 62 -23.72 16.18 -20.38
CA SER A 62 -22.33 16.13 -19.90
C SER A 62 -22.21 15.53 -18.51
N VAL A 63 -23.10 15.89 -17.58
CA VAL A 63 -23.17 15.30 -16.23
C VAL A 63 -23.40 13.79 -16.34
N GLU A 64 -24.35 13.35 -17.16
CA GLU A 64 -24.64 11.94 -17.34
C GLU A 64 -23.47 11.17 -18.00
N GLN A 65 -22.85 11.74 -19.03
CA GLN A 65 -21.70 11.13 -19.69
C GLN A 65 -20.49 11.02 -18.76
N TRP A 66 -20.23 12.03 -17.94
CA TRP A 66 -19.14 11.97 -16.96
C TRP A 66 -19.41 10.94 -15.89
N GLY A 67 -20.61 10.95 -15.31
CA GLY A 67 -21.03 9.95 -14.34
C GLY A 67 -20.87 8.52 -14.87
N LYS A 68 -21.27 8.27 -16.12
CA LYS A 68 -21.10 6.96 -16.77
C LYS A 68 -19.63 6.57 -17.01
N LYS A 69 -18.75 7.54 -17.23
CA LYS A 69 -17.32 7.30 -17.50
C LYS A 69 -16.52 7.07 -16.22
N ARG A 70 -16.96 7.63 -15.10
CA ARG A 70 -16.29 7.63 -13.79
C ARG A 70 -17.08 6.78 -12.81
N LYS A 71 -16.73 5.49 -12.72
CA LYS A 71 -17.43 4.53 -11.85
C LYS A 71 -17.30 4.87 -10.37
N GLU A 72 -16.25 5.60 -10.02
CA GLU A 72 -15.98 6.12 -8.67
C GLU A 72 -17.00 7.17 -8.20
N PHE A 73 -17.83 7.72 -9.09
CA PHE A 73 -18.85 8.70 -8.73
C PHE A 73 -20.16 7.98 -8.40
N HIS A 74 -20.63 8.16 -7.17
CA HIS A 74 -21.92 7.68 -6.69
C HIS A 74 -23.04 8.61 -7.16
N GLU A 75 -22.85 9.91 -6.95
CA GLU A 75 -23.83 10.93 -7.29
C GLU A 75 -23.12 12.16 -7.86
N LEU A 76 -23.69 12.72 -8.92
CA LEU A 76 -23.24 13.96 -9.52
C LEU A 76 -24.45 14.81 -9.83
N ARG A 77 -24.58 15.95 -9.14
CA ARG A 77 -25.75 16.81 -9.21
C ARG A 77 -25.33 18.24 -9.52
N VAL A 78 -26.06 18.91 -10.41
CA VAL A 78 -25.91 20.35 -10.66
C VAL A 78 -27.21 21.03 -10.27
N ALA A 79 -27.14 21.94 -9.29
CA ALA A 79 -28.29 22.69 -8.81
C ALA A 79 -28.11 24.20 -9.06
N ALA A 80 -29.18 24.86 -9.46
CA ALA A 80 -29.26 26.31 -9.54
C ALA A 80 -29.27 26.93 -8.12
N PRO A 81 -29.04 28.26 -7.97
CA PRO A 81 -28.98 28.93 -6.68
C PRO A 81 -30.28 28.87 -5.88
N ASN A 82 -31.41 28.65 -6.57
CA ASN A 82 -32.73 28.47 -5.96
C ASN A 82 -33.01 27.01 -5.51
N GLY A 83 -32.03 26.11 -5.63
CA GLY A 83 -32.17 24.69 -5.30
C GLY A 83 -32.76 23.82 -6.41
N PHE A 84 -33.08 24.37 -7.58
CA PHE A 84 -33.58 23.58 -8.71
C PHE A 84 -32.48 22.68 -9.29
N ILE A 85 -32.75 21.38 -9.42
CA ILE A 85 -31.80 20.42 -9.98
C ILE A 85 -31.85 20.49 -11.50
N ILE A 86 -30.77 20.98 -12.10
CA ILE A 86 -30.60 21.10 -13.55
C ILE A 86 -30.30 19.71 -14.15
N ALA A 87 -29.37 19.01 -13.51
CA ALA A 87 -28.87 17.72 -13.93
C ALA A 87 -28.52 16.86 -12.71
N GLU A 88 -28.76 15.56 -12.84
CA GLU A 88 -28.44 14.58 -11.80
C GLU A 88 -28.05 13.28 -12.48
N TYR A 89 -27.01 12.66 -11.94
CA TYR A 89 -26.60 11.31 -12.24
C TYR A 89 -26.41 10.55 -10.94
N ILE A 90 -26.99 9.36 -10.86
CA ILE A 90 -26.85 8.43 -9.73
C ILE A 90 -26.37 7.11 -10.31
N ASN A 91 -25.25 6.60 -9.79
CA ASN A 91 -24.72 5.31 -10.20
C ASN A 91 -25.46 4.19 -9.45
N PRO A 92 -26.21 3.31 -10.14
CA PRO A 92 -26.96 2.23 -9.49
C PRO A 92 -26.09 1.10 -8.95
N GLU A 93 -24.84 0.99 -9.40
CA GLU A 93 -23.88 -0.03 -8.96
C GLU A 93 -22.99 0.44 -7.81
N ALA A 94 -23.17 1.68 -7.36
CA ALA A 94 -22.28 2.25 -6.36
C ALA A 94 -22.44 1.56 -5.01
N THR A 95 -21.31 1.25 -4.38
CA THR A 95 -21.28 0.48 -3.13
C THR A 95 -21.33 1.44 -1.94
N LEU A 96 -22.04 1.08 -0.87
CA LEU A 96 -22.13 1.84 0.39
C LEU A 96 -20.85 1.73 1.22
N GLY A 97 -19.71 2.16 0.66
CA GLY A 97 -18.41 2.24 1.33
C GLY A 97 -18.16 3.60 1.99
N GLU A 98 -16.90 3.86 2.35
CA GLU A 98 -16.47 5.21 2.71
C GLU A 98 -16.62 6.14 1.50
N THR A 99 -17.44 7.18 1.65
CA THR A 99 -17.70 8.17 0.62
C THR A 99 -17.00 9.49 0.92
N TYR A 100 -16.79 10.29 -0.11
CA TYR A 100 -16.40 11.68 0.01
C TYR A 100 -17.38 12.56 -0.75
N SER A 101 -17.67 13.73 -0.18
CA SER A 101 -18.49 14.74 -0.83
C SER A 101 -17.66 15.97 -1.16
N MET A 102 -17.85 16.49 -2.36
CA MET A 102 -17.24 17.71 -2.84
C MET A 102 -18.30 18.61 -3.45
N THR A 103 -18.04 19.91 -3.39
CA THR A 103 -18.94 20.91 -3.93
C THR A 103 -18.14 21.99 -4.63
N LYS A 104 -18.58 22.39 -5.82
CA LYS A 104 -17.96 23.45 -6.60
C LYS A 104 -19.02 24.43 -7.07
N ASP A 105 -18.82 25.70 -6.74
CA ASP A 105 -19.68 26.78 -7.22
C ASP A 105 -19.25 27.24 -8.61
N ILE A 106 -20.24 27.42 -9.49
CA ILE A 106 -20.08 28.00 -10.81
C ILE A 106 -20.48 29.47 -10.71
N THR A 107 -19.51 30.36 -10.84
CA THR A 107 -19.71 31.81 -10.75
C THR A 107 -19.33 32.51 -12.05
N PHE A 108 -20.12 33.51 -12.45
CA PHE A 108 -19.82 34.41 -13.56
C PHE A 108 -19.99 35.84 -13.10
N ASN A 109 -18.94 36.67 -13.21
CA ASN A 109 -18.95 38.06 -12.74
C ASN A 109 -19.49 38.18 -11.30
N GLU A 110 -18.94 37.38 -10.37
CA GLU A 110 -19.35 37.31 -8.95
C GLU A 110 -20.78 36.82 -8.68
N THR A 111 -21.55 36.54 -9.74
CA THR A 111 -22.90 35.97 -9.62
C THR A 111 -22.82 34.45 -9.67
N LYS A 112 -23.36 33.80 -8.63
CA LYS A 112 -23.47 32.33 -8.58
C LYS A 112 -24.56 31.87 -9.57
N LEU A 113 -24.17 31.06 -10.55
CA LEU A 113 -25.07 30.53 -11.58
C LEU A 113 -25.57 29.13 -11.25
N ALA A 114 -24.73 28.30 -10.63
CA ALA A 114 -25.07 26.94 -10.20
C ALA A 114 -24.03 26.41 -9.20
N THR A 115 -24.33 25.27 -8.60
CA THR A 115 -23.43 24.49 -7.75
C THR A 115 -23.41 23.05 -8.24
N ILE A 116 -22.21 22.50 -8.41
CA ILE A 116 -21.98 21.08 -8.66
C ILE A 116 -21.73 20.40 -7.33
N TYR A 117 -22.47 19.34 -7.04
CA TYR A 117 -22.28 18.42 -5.94
C TYR A 117 -21.78 17.10 -6.50
N LEU A 118 -20.70 16.59 -5.92
CA LEU A 118 -20.13 15.29 -6.24
C LEU A 118 -20.11 14.46 -4.97
N LEU A 119 -20.63 13.25 -5.04
CA LEU A 119 -20.47 12.21 -4.04
C LEU A 119 -19.71 11.06 -4.72
N GLY A 120 -18.50 10.78 -4.27
CA GLY A 120 -17.71 9.66 -4.75
C GLY A 120 -17.47 8.62 -3.66
N ASP A 121 -16.99 7.45 -4.06
CA ASP A 121 -16.53 6.41 -3.14
C ASP A 121 -15.00 6.21 -3.21
N TYR A 122 -14.42 5.71 -2.12
CA TYR A 122 -13.01 5.30 -2.08
C TYR A 122 -12.80 3.82 -2.43
N CYS A 123 -13.84 3.11 -2.91
CA CYS A 123 -13.84 1.65 -2.99
C CYS A 123 -12.83 1.13 -4.02
N GLU A 124 -12.85 1.70 -5.23
CA GLU A 124 -11.89 1.38 -6.31
C GLU A 124 -10.44 1.62 -5.85
N ALA A 125 -10.20 2.72 -5.14
CA ALA A 125 -8.89 3.06 -4.62
C ALA A 125 -8.41 2.11 -3.52
N GLU A 126 -9.31 1.65 -2.67
CA GLU A 126 -8.98 0.67 -1.64
C GLU A 126 -8.57 -0.67 -2.24
N ILE A 127 -9.20 -1.09 -3.34
CA ILE A 127 -8.80 -2.30 -4.09
C ILE A 127 -7.37 -2.14 -4.63
N ILE A 128 -7.04 -0.99 -5.21
CA ILE A 128 -5.69 -0.70 -5.71
C ILE A 128 -4.69 -0.68 -4.55
N ALA A 129 -5.03 -0.04 -3.43
CA ALA A 129 -4.19 0.02 -2.24
C ALA A 129 -3.92 -1.38 -1.65
N VAL A 130 -4.93 -2.25 -1.58
CA VAL A 130 -4.77 -3.63 -1.11
C VAL A 130 -3.85 -4.43 -2.03
N ARG A 131 -3.99 -4.27 -3.35
CA ARG A 131 -3.12 -4.94 -4.32
C ARG A 131 -1.67 -4.46 -4.18
N LEU A 132 -1.46 -3.16 -4.03
CA LEU A 132 -0.13 -2.58 -3.84
C LEU A 132 0.50 -3.03 -2.52
N ARG A 133 -0.27 -3.02 -1.42
CA ARG A 133 0.14 -3.55 -0.11
C ARG A 133 0.61 -5.00 -0.22
N ASN A 134 -0.18 -5.88 -0.86
CA ASN A 134 0.18 -7.28 -1.01
C ASN A 134 1.47 -7.46 -1.80
N ARG A 135 1.69 -6.65 -2.85
CA ARG A 135 2.93 -6.68 -3.62
C ARG A 135 4.13 -6.26 -2.77
N LEU A 136 3.99 -5.20 -1.97
CA LEU A 136 5.06 -4.75 -1.07
C LEU A 136 5.38 -5.79 0.02
N VAL A 137 4.35 -6.39 0.64
CA VAL A 137 4.53 -7.43 1.64
C VAL A 137 5.24 -8.65 1.03
N LEU A 138 4.84 -9.07 -0.18
CA LEU A 138 5.48 -10.18 -0.88
C LEU A 138 6.95 -9.88 -1.18
N THR A 139 7.25 -8.72 -1.77
CA THR A 139 8.63 -8.30 -2.08
C THR A 139 9.47 -8.17 -0.82
N GLY A 140 8.93 -7.55 0.24
CA GLY A 140 9.59 -7.44 1.53
C GLY A 140 9.93 -8.81 2.12
N THR A 141 8.97 -9.74 2.08
CA THR A 141 9.16 -11.11 2.57
C THR A 141 10.27 -11.84 1.81
N ILE A 142 10.31 -11.73 0.48
CA ILE A 142 11.34 -12.35 -0.36
C ILE A 142 12.72 -11.79 -0.03
N ILE A 143 12.86 -10.46 0.06
CA ILE A 143 14.14 -9.82 0.40
C ILE A 143 14.60 -10.28 1.78
N THR A 144 13.69 -10.34 2.75
CA THR A 144 13.97 -10.81 4.12
C THR A 144 14.46 -12.24 4.14
N ALA A 145 13.79 -13.13 3.41
CA ALA A 145 14.15 -14.54 3.32
C ALA A 145 15.55 -14.70 2.70
N LEU A 146 15.84 -13.97 1.61
CA LEU A 146 17.17 -13.96 0.99
C LEU A 146 18.25 -13.47 1.95
N LEU A 147 17.97 -12.40 2.70
CA LEU A 147 18.91 -11.86 3.69
C LEU A 147 19.16 -12.86 4.82
N GLY A 148 18.09 -13.50 5.32
CA GLY A 148 18.17 -14.53 6.36
C GLY A 148 19.00 -15.74 5.90
N ILE A 149 18.80 -16.20 4.67
CA ILE A 149 19.57 -17.30 4.07
C ILE A 149 21.04 -16.89 3.90
N ALA A 150 21.31 -15.69 3.37
CA ALA A 150 22.67 -15.20 3.20
C ALA A 150 23.40 -15.11 4.55
N LEU A 151 22.74 -14.57 5.59
CA LEU A 151 23.30 -14.47 6.93
C LEU A 151 23.57 -15.85 7.53
N TRP A 152 22.66 -16.81 7.33
CA TRP A 152 22.83 -18.19 7.76
C TRP A 152 24.05 -18.84 7.11
N LEU A 153 24.24 -18.65 5.80
CA LEU A 153 25.40 -19.18 5.08
C LEU A 153 26.71 -18.59 5.58
N VAL A 154 26.77 -17.27 5.78
CA VAL A 154 27.95 -16.60 6.32
C VAL A 154 28.28 -17.15 7.70
N PHE A 155 27.30 -17.19 8.60
CA PHE A 155 27.50 -17.66 9.96
C PHE A 155 27.92 -19.13 10.04
N ARG A 156 27.29 -20.00 9.24
CA ARG A 156 27.67 -21.42 9.17
C ARG A 156 29.14 -21.57 8.78
N ARG A 157 29.61 -20.75 7.84
CA ARG A 157 30.98 -20.80 7.34
C ARG A 157 32.00 -20.19 8.30
N THR A 158 31.65 -19.11 9.00
CA THR A 158 32.62 -18.37 9.84
C THR A 158 32.64 -18.77 11.30
N ALA A 159 31.50 -19.18 11.87
CA ALA A 159 31.39 -19.48 13.30
C ALA A 159 31.30 -20.97 13.57
N ILE A 160 30.47 -21.71 12.84
CA ILE A 160 30.17 -23.12 13.16
C ILE A 160 31.29 -24.05 12.66
N ALA A 161 31.68 -23.95 11.40
CA ALA A 161 32.71 -24.80 10.80
C ALA A 161 34.06 -24.81 11.57
N PRO A 162 34.67 -23.66 11.92
CA PRO A 162 35.95 -23.69 12.65
C PRO A 162 35.81 -24.23 14.08
N LEU A 163 34.62 -24.13 14.68
CA LEU A 163 34.35 -24.71 16.00
C LEU A 163 34.27 -26.24 15.92
N GLU A 164 33.64 -26.79 14.88
CA GLU A 164 33.62 -28.25 14.64
C GLU A 164 35.04 -28.78 14.39
N ASP A 165 35.85 -28.07 13.59
CA ASP A 165 37.24 -28.45 13.33
C ASP A 165 38.09 -28.44 14.61
N ALA A 166 37.98 -27.39 15.43
CA ALA A 166 38.72 -27.28 16.68
C ALA A 166 38.29 -28.34 17.73
N VAL A 167 37.02 -28.72 17.77
CA VAL A 167 36.52 -29.78 18.66
C VAL A 167 37.00 -31.16 18.19
N ASN A 168 36.98 -31.42 16.89
CA ASN A 168 37.45 -32.67 16.32
C ASN A 168 38.96 -32.87 16.54
N GLU A 169 39.76 -31.81 16.36
CA GLU A 169 41.20 -31.86 16.60
C GLU A 169 41.52 -32.22 18.05
N ARG A 170 40.83 -31.60 19.01
CA ARG A 170 40.99 -31.91 20.45
C ARG A 170 40.54 -33.33 20.80
N THR A 171 39.46 -33.80 20.20
CA THR A 171 38.92 -35.15 20.46
C THR A 171 39.89 -36.21 19.94
N CYS A 172 40.50 -35.98 18.78
CA CYS A 172 41.51 -36.88 18.21
C CYS A 172 42.79 -36.90 19.06
N ALA A 173 43.26 -35.74 19.51
CA ALA A 173 44.43 -35.65 20.39
C ALA A 173 44.22 -36.38 21.73
N LEU A 174 43.04 -36.24 22.35
CA LEU A 174 42.68 -36.95 23.59
C LEU A 174 42.57 -38.47 23.36
N SER A 175 41.97 -38.90 22.25
CA SER A 175 41.87 -40.32 21.90
C SER A 175 43.25 -40.96 21.76
N ASN A 176 44.18 -40.28 21.07
CA ASN A 176 45.54 -40.78 20.88
C ASN A 176 46.31 -40.83 22.20
N ALA A 177 46.21 -39.80 23.03
CA ALA A 177 46.86 -39.77 24.35
C ALA A 177 46.31 -40.88 25.28
N ASN A 178 45.01 -41.17 25.23
CA ASN A 178 44.43 -42.29 25.99
C ASN A 178 44.92 -43.65 25.48
N GLN A 179 45.01 -43.85 24.15
CA GLN A 179 45.58 -45.07 23.59
C GLN A 179 47.06 -45.27 23.98
N GLU A 180 47.85 -44.20 23.99
CA GLU A 180 49.25 -44.27 24.46
C GLU A 180 49.34 -44.67 25.93
N LEU A 181 48.47 -44.12 26.79
CA LEU A 181 48.42 -44.49 28.21
C LEU A 181 47.99 -45.94 28.42
N GLU A 182 47.03 -46.44 27.66
CA GLU A 182 46.61 -47.86 27.69
C GLU A 182 47.76 -48.78 27.27
N GLN A 183 48.49 -48.44 26.19
CA GLN A 183 49.66 -49.21 25.75
C GLN A 183 50.78 -49.22 26.80
N LEU A 184 51.05 -48.09 27.45
CA LEU A 184 52.05 -48.00 28.53
C LEU A 184 51.62 -48.80 29.78
N ALA A 185 50.32 -48.84 30.09
CA ALA A 185 49.79 -49.65 31.18
C ALA A 185 49.91 -51.16 30.89
N GLU A 186 49.71 -51.60 29.64
CA GLU A 186 49.93 -53.00 29.23
C GLU A 186 51.41 -53.41 29.21
N HIS A 187 52.33 -52.47 28.96
CA HIS A 187 53.77 -52.71 28.88
C HIS A 187 54.55 -52.41 30.16
N SER A 188 53.90 -51.99 31.26
CA SER A 188 54.52 -51.93 32.59
C SER A 188 54.38 -53.29 33.28
N PRO A 189 55.44 -54.14 33.32
CA PRO A 189 55.39 -55.36 34.08
C PRO A 189 55.47 -55.00 35.57
N THR A 190 54.51 -55.50 36.34
CA THR A 190 54.57 -55.57 37.81
C THR A 190 55.81 -56.32 38.29
#